data_AF-A0A9D1TSK1-F1
#
_entry.id   AF-A0A9D1TSK1-F1
#
_cell.length_a   1.000
_cell.length_b   1.000
_cell.length_c   1.000
_cell.angle_alpha   90.00
_cell.angle_beta   90.00
_cell.angle_gamma   90.00
#
_symmetry.space_group_name_H-M   'P 1'
#
loop_
_entity.id
_entity.type
_entity.pdbx_description
1 polymer ?
#
loop_
_entity_poly.entity_id
_entity_poly.type
_entity_poly.pdbx_seq_one_letter_code
_entity_poly.pdbx_strand_id
1 'polypeptide(L)'
;MKRDDNSGTFSLVWQLALKTLWYSVVFGALALVLVCVMFPAAAEDFYFQAGNAALSFQFAEKATPDDADVFRLRKTADKAIALMETDASYAGKAQRYCLKLLESDGAAQQLAEYDGMNVAQAPREWHVNLCDSVDYYSTALYRARLAEGDTRLYVGGKDVAIGDVDGLLGTNFAASTDAVYLINQLSVYAAEAGEQQQDALLTARFIEFYKAALKNVLSALDADSPALKDLFALKAFYRFYNVMGGDGEWGAVDGDFPDDIADIKDLYEYCFENYCNTNETEVYDE
;
A
#
# COMPACT_ATOMS: atom_id res chain seq x y z
N MET A 1 -15.96 -50.19 -60.75
CA MET A 1 -16.22 -49.22 -59.66
C MET A 1 -14.99 -48.33 -59.57
N LYS A 2 -15.03 -47.12 -60.15
CA LYS A 2 -13.92 -46.16 -60.10
C LYS A 2 -13.80 -45.69 -58.66
N ARG A 3 -12.63 -45.86 -58.04
CA ARG A 3 -12.31 -45.25 -56.74
C ARG A 3 -12.14 -43.75 -57.01
N ASP A 4 -12.95 -42.94 -56.35
CA ASP A 4 -13.06 -41.50 -56.56
C ASP A 4 -11.72 -40.76 -56.41
N ASP A 5 -11.43 -39.93 -57.42
CA ASP A 5 -10.36 -38.91 -57.46
C ASP A 5 -10.53 -37.79 -56.40
N ASN A 6 -11.51 -37.90 -55.49
CA ASN A 6 -11.86 -36.87 -54.51
C ASN A 6 -10.96 -36.87 -53.25
N SER A 7 -10.16 -37.92 -53.02
CA SER A 7 -9.29 -37.99 -51.83
C SER A 7 -8.12 -36.99 -51.88
N GLY A 8 -7.55 -36.76 -53.06
CA GLY A 8 -6.48 -35.77 -53.26
C GLY A 8 -6.99 -34.33 -53.15
N THR A 9 -8.17 -34.05 -53.70
CA THR A 9 -8.81 -32.73 -53.64
C THR A 9 -9.26 -32.38 -52.22
N PHE A 10 -9.83 -33.33 -51.48
CA PHE A 10 -10.21 -33.15 -50.08
C PHE A 10 -8.98 -32.91 -49.18
N SER A 11 -7.90 -33.68 -49.38
CA SER A 11 -6.64 -33.47 -48.68
C SER A 11 -6.04 -32.09 -48.95
N LEU A 12 -6.13 -31.59 -50.19
CA LEU A 12 -5.64 -30.27 -50.56
C LEU A 12 -6.45 -29.15 -49.91
N VAL A 13 -7.79 -29.24 -49.96
CA VAL A 13 -8.71 -28.27 -49.35
C VAL A 13 -8.51 -28.20 -47.85
N TRP A 14 -8.36 -29.36 -47.17
CA TRP A 14 -8.08 -29.41 -45.74
C TRP A 14 -6.74 -28.75 -45.39
N GLN A 15 -5.67 -29.03 -46.14
CA GLN A 15 -4.37 -28.39 -45.92
C GLN A 15 -4.40 -26.88 -46.16
N LEU A 16 -5.13 -26.42 -47.19
CA LEU A 16 -5.33 -24.98 -47.43
C LEU A 16 -6.10 -24.34 -46.29
N ALA A 17 -7.20 -24.94 -45.84
CA ALA A 17 -7.98 -24.43 -44.72
C ALA A 17 -7.15 -24.32 -43.43
N LEU A 18 -6.32 -25.33 -43.15
CA LEU A 18 -5.46 -25.33 -41.96
C LEU A 18 -4.37 -24.27 -42.05
N LYS A 19 -3.77 -24.06 -43.23
CA LYS A 19 -2.82 -22.96 -43.48
C LYS A 19 -3.49 -21.61 -43.36
N THR A 20 -4.67 -21.41 -43.94
CA THR A 20 -5.42 -20.17 -43.85
C THR A 20 -5.80 -19.86 -42.41
N LEU A 21 -6.24 -20.85 -41.63
CA LEU A 21 -6.52 -20.69 -40.20
C LEU A 21 -5.25 -20.32 -39.43
N TRP A 22 -4.12 -20.95 -39.72
CA TRP A 22 -2.84 -20.60 -39.13
C TRP A 22 -2.44 -19.14 -39.45
N TYR A 23 -2.52 -18.71 -40.72
CA TYR A 23 -2.22 -17.34 -41.10
C TYR A 23 -3.18 -16.32 -40.49
N SER A 24 -4.47 -16.65 -40.36
CA SER A 24 -5.44 -15.80 -39.66
C SER A 24 -5.13 -15.67 -38.18
N VAL A 25 -4.71 -16.77 -37.51
CA VAL A 25 -4.27 -16.74 -36.11
C VAL A 25 -3.00 -15.90 -35.96
N VAL A 26 -2.01 -16.07 -36.83
CA VAL A 26 -0.77 -15.29 -36.80
C VAL A 26 -1.03 -13.81 -37.08
N PHE A 27 -1.85 -13.49 -38.09
CA PHE A 27 -2.22 -12.12 -38.39
C PHE A 27 -3.02 -11.48 -37.25
N GLY A 28 -3.96 -12.23 -36.65
CA GLY A 28 -4.70 -11.79 -35.47
C GLY A 28 -3.78 -11.53 -34.27
N ALA A 29 -2.80 -12.41 -34.02
CA ALA A 29 -1.80 -12.22 -32.97
C ALA A 29 -0.93 -10.98 -33.24
N LEU A 30 -0.50 -10.76 -34.49
CA LEU A 30 0.28 -9.57 -34.86
C LEU A 30 -0.54 -8.28 -34.69
N ALA A 31 -1.81 -8.28 -35.11
CA ALA A 31 -2.71 -7.16 -34.91
C ALA A 31 -2.94 -6.88 -33.42
N LEU A 32 -3.11 -7.92 -32.60
CA LEU A 32 -3.24 -7.79 -31.15
C LEU A 32 -1.97 -7.19 -30.53
N VAL A 33 -0.78 -7.68 -30.90
CA VAL A 33 0.49 -7.13 -30.43
C VAL A 33 0.61 -5.65 -30.81
N LEU A 34 0.25 -5.28 -32.04
CA LEU A 34 0.26 -3.90 -32.51
C LEU A 34 -0.69 -3.02 -31.67
N VAL A 35 -1.91 -3.48 -31.42
CA VAL A 35 -2.89 -2.78 -30.58
C VAL A 35 -2.37 -2.61 -29.16
N CYS A 36 -1.77 -3.65 -28.56
CA CYS A 36 -1.22 -3.56 -27.21
C CYS A 36 -0.08 -2.53 -27.11
N VAL A 37 0.73 -2.39 -28.17
CA VAL A 37 1.82 -1.40 -28.22
C VAL A 37 1.27 0.02 -28.40
N MET A 38 0.25 0.22 -29.24
CA MET A 38 -0.33 1.54 -29.49
C MET A 38 -1.24 2.03 -28.36
N PHE A 39 -1.85 1.12 -27.60
CA PHE A 39 -2.80 1.43 -26.53
C PHE A 39 -2.37 0.77 -25.21
N PRO A 40 -1.29 1.26 -24.58
CA PRO A 40 -0.73 0.63 -23.38
C PRO A 40 -1.71 0.57 -22.21
N ALA A 41 -2.59 1.56 -22.02
CA ALA A 41 -3.62 1.52 -20.96
C ALA A 41 -4.66 0.39 -21.20
N ALA A 42 -5.08 0.17 -22.44
CA ALA A 42 -5.99 -0.92 -22.76
C ALA A 42 -5.31 -2.29 -22.63
N ALA A 43 -4.03 -2.38 -22.99
CA ALA A 43 -3.23 -3.58 -22.81
C ALA A 43 -3.04 -3.93 -21.32
N GLU A 44 -2.75 -2.92 -20.49
CA GLU A 44 -2.64 -3.06 -19.04
C GLU A 44 -3.89 -3.72 -18.43
N ASP A 45 -5.08 -3.23 -18.80
CA ASP A 45 -6.36 -3.75 -18.30
C ASP A 45 -6.64 -5.17 -18.83
N PHE A 46 -6.32 -5.43 -20.09
CA PHE A 46 -6.42 -6.78 -20.68
C PHE A 46 -5.56 -7.79 -19.90
N TYR A 47 -4.29 -7.48 -19.64
CA TYR A 47 -3.40 -8.38 -18.91
C TYR A 47 -3.75 -8.48 -17.42
N PHE A 48 -4.31 -7.43 -16.82
CA PHE A 48 -4.85 -7.48 -15.47
C PHE A 48 -6.00 -8.49 -15.38
N GLN A 49 -6.98 -8.41 -16.29
CA GLN A 49 -8.11 -9.34 -16.34
C GLN A 49 -7.68 -10.77 -16.68
N ALA A 50 -6.61 -10.93 -17.46
CA ALA A 50 -6.02 -12.24 -17.76
C ALA A 50 -5.18 -12.82 -16.60
N GLY A 51 -5.05 -12.11 -15.47
CA GLY A 51 -4.28 -12.55 -14.30
C GLY A 51 -2.76 -12.49 -14.49
N ASN A 52 -2.26 -11.75 -15.49
CA ASN A 52 -0.83 -11.59 -15.73
C ASN A 52 -0.33 -10.26 -15.15
N ALA A 53 0.05 -10.28 -13.87
CA ALA A 53 0.50 -9.09 -13.14
C ALA A 53 1.75 -8.44 -13.77
N ALA A 54 2.74 -9.24 -14.20
CA ALA A 54 3.98 -8.74 -14.78
C ALA A 54 3.76 -7.99 -16.10
N LEU A 55 2.96 -8.56 -17.02
CA LEU A 55 2.61 -7.87 -18.27
C LEU A 55 1.69 -6.68 -18.00
N SER A 56 0.74 -6.79 -17.08
CA SER A 56 -0.10 -5.66 -16.68
C SER A 56 0.76 -4.48 -16.22
N PHE A 57 1.75 -4.72 -15.34
CA PHE A 57 2.70 -3.70 -14.92
C PHE A 57 3.57 -3.17 -16.07
N GLN A 58 4.07 -4.02 -16.95
CA GLN A 58 4.89 -3.57 -18.10
C GLN A 58 4.14 -2.57 -18.98
N PHE A 59 2.85 -2.83 -19.24
CA PHE A 59 2.01 -1.88 -19.98
C PHE A 59 1.60 -0.69 -19.12
N ALA A 60 1.47 -0.87 -17.80
CA ALA A 60 1.26 0.24 -16.88
C ALA A 60 2.40 1.25 -16.94
N GLU A 61 3.65 0.79 -16.83
CA GLU A 61 4.86 1.62 -16.96
C GLU A 61 4.92 2.36 -18.30
N LYS A 62 4.56 1.69 -19.41
CA LYS A 62 4.52 2.34 -20.74
C LYS A 62 3.44 3.41 -20.88
N ALA A 63 2.30 3.26 -20.20
CA ALA A 63 1.23 4.25 -20.23
C ALA A 63 1.40 5.36 -19.18
N THR A 64 2.47 5.33 -18.39
CA THR A 64 2.76 6.32 -17.34
C THR A 64 3.89 7.23 -17.79
N PRO A 65 3.58 8.38 -18.42
CA PRO A 65 4.60 9.33 -18.86
C PRO A 65 5.33 9.99 -17.70
N ASP A 66 6.37 10.77 -18.02
CA ASP A 66 7.17 11.46 -17.01
C ASP A 66 6.38 12.54 -16.25
N ASP A 67 5.38 13.15 -16.90
CA ASP A 67 4.45 14.14 -16.36
C ASP A 67 3.08 13.55 -16.00
N ALA A 68 3.00 12.22 -15.80
CA ALA A 68 1.77 11.54 -15.42
C ALA A 68 1.12 12.16 -14.18
N ASP A 69 -0.21 12.25 -14.19
CA ASP A 69 -0.98 12.66 -13.03
C ASP A 69 -0.89 11.65 -11.86
N VAL A 70 -1.30 12.10 -10.67
CA VAL A 70 -1.29 11.31 -9.44
C VAL A 70 -2.10 10.01 -9.60
N PHE A 71 -3.24 10.05 -10.29
CA PHE A 71 -4.08 8.86 -10.50
C PHE A 71 -3.32 7.77 -11.28
N ARG A 72 -2.64 8.15 -12.36
CA ARG A 72 -1.86 7.25 -13.20
C ARG A 72 -0.61 6.74 -12.48
N LEU A 73 0.07 7.62 -11.75
CA LEU A 73 1.20 7.26 -10.90
C LEU A 73 0.79 6.23 -9.84
N ARG A 74 -0.34 6.47 -9.16
CA ARG A 74 -0.91 5.56 -8.16
C ARG A 74 -1.16 4.17 -8.73
N LYS A 75 -1.88 4.07 -9.85
CA LYS A 75 -2.16 2.78 -10.52
C LYS A 75 -0.88 2.00 -10.85
N THR A 76 0.18 2.72 -11.21
CA THR A 76 1.49 2.12 -11.53
C THR A 76 2.25 1.71 -10.27
N ALA A 77 2.23 2.54 -9.23
CA ALA A 77 2.82 2.25 -7.93
C ALA A 77 2.17 1.00 -7.30
N ASP A 78 0.84 0.91 -7.27
CA ASP A 78 0.10 -0.24 -6.73
C ASP A 78 0.53 -1.56 -7.37
N LYS A 79 0.67 -1.56 -8.70
CA LYS A 79 1.12 -2.74 -9.45
C LYS A 79 2.58 -3.08 -9.16
N ALA A 80 3.45 -2.09 -9.01
CA ALA A 80 4.85 -2.31 -8.66
C ALA A 80 4.99 -2.89 -7.25
N ILE A 81 4.23 -2.36 -6.28
CA ILE A 81 4.20 -2.86 -4.89
C ILE A 81 3.71 -4.30 -4.87
N ALA A 82 2.58 -4.59 -5.51
CA ALA A 82 2.03 -5.95 -5.56
C ALA A 82 2.98 -6.96 -6.20
N LEU A 83 3.76 -6.54 -7.21
CA LEU A 83 4.80 -7.40 -7.79
C LEU A 83 5.99 -7.59 -6.85
N MET A 84 6.45 -6.52 -6.18
CA MET A 84 7.53 -6.58 -5.20
C MET A 84 7.24 -7.58 -4.06
N GLU A 85 6.00 -7.68 -3.61
CA GLU A 85 5.59 -8.65 -2.58
C GLU A 85 5.81 -10.11 -3.01
N THR A 86 5.87 -10.38 -4.32
CA THR A 86 6.07 -11.73 -4.87
C THR A 86 7.45 -11.94 -5.51
N ASP A 87 8.09 -10.87 -5.96
CA ASP A 87 9.37 -10.87 -6.65
C ASP A 87 10.14 -9.58 -6.32
N ALA A 88 11.17 -9.74 -5.48
CA ALA A 88 12.01 -8.64 -5.01
C ALA A 88 12.71 -7.86 -6.13
N SER A 89 12.82 -8.41 -7.36
CA SER A 89 13.38 -7.67 -8.50
C SER A 89 12.55 -6.44 -8.92
N TYR A 90 11.31 -6.34 -8.43
CA TYR A 90 10.46 -5.16 -8.61
C TYR A 90 10.65 -4.08 -7.52
N ALA A 91 11.50 -4.29 -6.51
CA ALA A 91 11.74 -3.32 -5.45
C ALA A 91 12.19 -1.95 -5.99
N GLY A 92 13.20 -1.89 -6.86
CA GLY A 92 13.60 -0.64 -7.51
C GLY A 92 12.47 0.05 -8.31
N LYS A 93 11.50 -0.70 -8.86
CA LYS A 93 10.33 -0.14 -9.54
C LYS A 93 9.32 0.42 -8.53
N ALA A 94 9.02 -0.31 -7.47
CA ALA A 94 8.14 0.13 -6.39
C ALA A 94 8.69 1.41 -5.75
N GLN A 95 9.99 1.43 -5.42
CA GLN A 95 10.69 2.61 -4.91
C GLN A 95 10.50 3.82 -5.83
N ARG A 96 10.79 3.67 -7.13
CA ARG A 96 10.68 4.77 -8.10
C ARG A 96 9.26 5.35 -8.16
N TYR A 97 8.24 4.51 -8.26
CA TYR A 97 6.86 4.97 -8.46
C TYR A 97 6.22 5.50 -7.17
N CYS A 98 6.52 4.90 -6.01
CA CYS A 98 6.07 5.45 -4.73
C CYS A 98 6.69 6.83 -4.47
N LEU A 99 8.01 6.99 -4.69
CA LEU A 99 8.66 8.29 -4.51
C LEU A 99 8.07 9.34 -5.45
N LYS A 100 7.95 9.02 -6.75
CA LYS A 100 7.38 9.93 -7.75
C LYS A 100 5.93 10.31 -7.41
N LEU A 101 5.14 9.39 -6.87
CA LEU A 101 3.77 9.65 -6.42
C LEU A 101 3.76 10.61 -5.22
N LEU A 102 4.57 10.33 -4.21
CA LEU A 102 4.65 11.12 -2.97
C LEU A 102 5.21 12.53 -3.19
N GLU A 103 6.08 12.72 -4.18
CA GLU A 103 6.66 14.02 -4.56
C GLU A 103 5.81 14.78 -5.58
N SER A 104 4.72 14.20 -6.09
CA SER A 104 3.88 14.86 -7.09
C SER A 104 3.07 16.01 -6.49
N ASP A 105 2.99 17.12 -7.22
CA ASP A 105 2.15 18.26 -6.85
C ASP A 105 0.69 17.82 -6.70
N GLY A 106 0.07 18.20 -5.58
CA GLY A 106 -1.33 17.84 -5.27
C GLY A 106 -1.56 16.38 -4.86
N ALA A 107 -0.51 15.57 -4.69
CA ALA A 107 -0.64 14.16 -4.28
C ALA A 107 -1.42 14.01 -2.98
N ALA A 108 -1.08 14.79 -1.95
CA ALA A 108 -1.75 14.72 -0.65
C ALA A 108 -3.28 14.92 -0.74
N GLN A 109 -3.72 15.90 -1.54
CA GLN A 109 -5.15 16.15 -1.73
C GLN A 109 -5.83 15.00 -2.47
N GLN A 110 -5.25 14.54 -3.58
CA GLN A 110 -5.86 13.47 -4.38
C GLN A 110 -5.86 12.11 -3.67
N LEU A 111 -4.84 11.85 -2.85
CA LEU A 111 -4.79 10.66 -2.00
C LEU A 111 -5.86 10.72 -0.90
N ALA A 112 -6.06 11.87 -0.25
CA ALA A 112 -7.13 12.03 0.73
C ALA A 112 -8.54 11.87 0.10
N GLU A 113 -8.75 12.41 -1.11
CA GLU A 113 -9.99 12.20 -1.87
C GLU A 113 -10.20 10.71 -2.20
N TYR A 114 -9.13 10.01 -2.60
CA TYR A 114 -9.18 8.59 -2.88
C TYR A 114 -9.47 7.75 -1.63
N ASP A 115 -8.87 8.07 -0.50
CA ASP A 115 -9.12 7.40 0.78
C ASP A 115 -10.60 7.56 1.17
N GLY A 116 -11.17 8.76 1.02
CA GLY A 116 -12.59 9.00 1.23
C GLY A 116 -13.49 8.13 0.34
N MET A 117 -13.13 7.96 -0.93
CA MET A 117 -13.85 7.07 -1.85
C MET A 117 -13.74 5.59 -1.46
N ASN A 118 -12.55 5.13 -1.09
CA ASN A 118 -12.32 3.74 -0.69
C ASN A 118 -13.12 3.40 0.57
N VAL A 119 -13.09 4.27 1.57
CA VAL A 119 -13.85 4.12 2.82
C VAL A 119 -15.35 4.12 2.57
N ALA A 120 -15.83 4.93 1.61
CA ALA A 120 -17.26 4.93 1.26
C ALA A 120 -17.71 3.66 0.50
N GLN A 121 -16.79 2.96 -0.16
CA GLN A 121 -17.09 1.77 -0.97
C GLN A 121 -16.85 0.44 -0.23
N ALA A 122 -15.95 0.44 0.75
CA ALA A 122 -15.64 -0.74 1.54
C ALA A 122 -16.74 -1.02 2.57
N PRO A 123 -17.06 -2.29 2.85
CA PRO A 123 -17.86 -2.61 4.03
C PRO A 123 -17.05 -2.29 5.29
N ARG A 124 -17.74 -1.84 6.35
CA ARG A 124 -17.10 -1.32 7.56
C ARG A 124 -16.22 -2.35 8.27
N GLU A 125 -16.56 -3.63 8.21
CA GLU A 125 -15.73 -4.71 8.75
C GLU A 125 -14.36 -4.84 8.07
N TRP A 126 -14.20 -4.30 6.85
CA TRP A 126 -12.92 -4.29 6.12
C TRP A 126 -12.10 -3.02 6.39
N HIS A 127 -12.65 -2.01 7.06
CA HIS A 127 -11.96 -0.73 7.26
C HIS A 127 -10.69 -0.86 8.11
N VAL A 128 -10.61 -1.86 8.98
CA VAL A 128 -9.37 -2.15 9.73
C VAL A 128 -8.21 -2.56 8.84
N ASN A 129 -8.49 -3.08 7.64
CA ASN A 129 -7.50 -3.44 6.66
C ASN A 129 -7.13 -2.27 5.74
N LEU A 130 -7.91 -1.19 5.77
CA LEU A 130 -7.57 0.05 5.09
C LEU A 130 -6.42 0.75 5.83
N CYS A 131 -5.75 1.65 5.13
CA CYS A 131 -4.66 2.49 5.61
C CYS A 131 -4.81 3.87 4.97
N ASP A 132 -4.28 4.89 5.62
CA ASP A 132 -4.05 6.19 4.97
C ASP A 132 -3.11 5.98 3.77
N SER A 133 -3.44 6.55 2.61
CA SER A 133 -2.66 6.33 1.40
C SER A 133 -1.22 6.85 1.51
N VAL A 134 -1.00 7.98 2.19
CA VAL A 134 0.36 8.53 2.37
C VAL A 134 1.17 7.59 3.26
N ASP A 135 0.57 7.08 4.33
CA ASP A 135 1.19 6.05 5.18
C ASP A 135 1.51 4.77 4.39
N TYR A 136 0.57 4.28 3.58
CA TYR A 136 0.74 3.11 2.75
C TYR A 136 1.90 3.26 1.76
N TYR A 137 1.93 4.34 0.96
CA TYR A 137 2.96 4.54 -0.05
C TYR A 137 4.33 4.87 0.55
N SER A 138 4.39 5.61 1.66
CA SER A 138 5.67 5.90 2.34
C SER A 138 6.26 4.63 2.99
N THR A 139 5.41 3.78 3.57
CA THR A 139 5.83 2.49 4.12
C THR A 139 6.22 1.50 3.02
N ALA A 140 5.48 1.45 1.92
CA ALA A 140 5.83 0.61 0.76
C ALA A 140 7.13 1.08 0.10
N LEU A 141 7.34 2.39 -0.01
CA LEU A 141 8.62 2.98 -0.42
C LEU A 141 9.76 2.50 0.47
N TYR A 142 9.55 2.51 1.78
CA TYR A 142 10.58 2.07 2.73
C TYR A 142 10.90 0.57 2.59
N ARG A 143 9.89 -0.30 2.49
CA ARG A 143 10.09 -1.74 2.20
C ARG A 143 10.87 -1.97 0.90
N ALA A 144 10.54 -1.21 -0.14
CA ALA A 144 11.24 -1.28 -1.42
C ALA A 144 12.72 -0.89 -1.28
N ARG A 145 13.02 0.16 -0.50
CA ARG A 145 14.40 0.57 -0.21
C ARG A 145 15.16 -0.52 0.54
N LEU A 146 14.54 -1.13 1.55
CA LEU A 146 15.15 -2.20 2.33
C LEU A 146 15.52 -3.41 1.45
N ALA A 147 14.65 -3.79 0.52
CA ALA A 147 14.94 -4.85 -0.45
C ALA A 147 16.13 -4.53 -1.39
N GLU A 148 16.40 -3.25 -1.63
CA GLU A 148 17.55 -2.76 -2.41
C GLU A 148 18.78 -2.44 -1.51
N GLY A 149 18.72 -2.71 -0.22
CA GLY A 149 19.80 -2.44 0.74
C GLY A 149 19.94 -0.98 1.17
N ASP A 150 18.92 -0.15 0.95
CA ASP A 150 18.85 1.24 1.40
C ASP A 150 17.95 1.37 2.64
N THR A 151 18.48 1.93 3.73
CA THR A 151 17.76 2.06 5.01
C THR A 151 17.20 3.46 5.23
N ARG A 152 17.24 4.36 4.22
CA ARG A 152 16.73 5.73 4.38
C ARG A 152 15.20 5.77 4.43
N LEU A 153 14.68 6.41 5.46
CA LEU A 153 13.27 6.71 5.66
C LEU A 153 12.85 7.88 4.75
N TYR A 154 11.56 7.99 4.46
CA TYR A 154 10.97 9.15 3.78
C TYR A 154 10.05 9.90 4.74
N VAL A 155 10.48 11.08 5.18
CA VAL A 155 9.80 11.86 6.23
C VAL A 155 9.67 13.31 5.78
N GLY A 156 8.45 13.85 5.75
CA GLY A 156 8.19 15.24 5.40
C GLY A 156 8.75 15.66 4.03
N GLY A 157 8.71 14.75 3.05
CA GLY A 157 9.24 15.00 1.71
C GLY A 157 10.76 14.86 1.57
N LYS A 158 11.44 14.24 2.53
CA LYS A 158 12.91 14.13 2.54
C LYS A 158 13.37 12.73 2.90
N ASP A 159 14.54 12.37 2.35
CA ASP A 159 15.27 11.18 2.77
C ASP A 159 16.01 11.42 4.08
N VAL A 160 15.82 10.51 5.03
CA VAL A 160 16.41 10.60 6.38
C VAL A 160 17.11 9.28 6.69
N ALA A 161 18.39 9.32 7.03
CA ALA A 161 19.08 8.11 7.49
C ALA A 161 18.61 7.72 8.89
N ILE A 162 18.59 6.41 9.20
CA ILE A 162 18.20 5.91 10.54
C ILE A 162 18.99 6.60 11.66
N GLY A 163 20.30 6.79 11.47
CA GLY A 163 21.15 7.47 12.47
C GLY A 163 20.85 8.96 12.67
N ASP A 164 20.11 9.59 11.76
CA ASP A 164 19.75 11.00 11.82
C ASP A 164 18.32 11.22 12.36
N VAL A 165 17.57 10.15 12.64
CA VAL A 165 16.18 10.22 13.14
C VAL A 165 16.08 11.08 14.38
N ASP A 166 17.00 10.90 15.34
CA ASP A 166 17.07 11.69 16.57
C ASP A 166 17.07 13.21 16.29
N GLY A 167 17.68 13.65 15.18
CA GLY A 167 17.71 15.06 14.79
C GLY A 167 16.33 15.66 14.49
N LEU A 168 15.36 14.83 14.09
CA LEU A 168 13.98 15.23 13.77
C LEU A 168 13.08 15.28 15.00
N LEU A 169 13.42 14.54 16.05
CA LEU A 169 12.55 14.29 17.18
C LEU A 169 12.41 15.55 18.04
N GLY A 170 11.30 16.24 17.89
CA GLY A 170 10.95 17.43 18.64
C GLY A 170 9.44 17.55 18.82
N THR A 171 9.01 18.37 19.77
CA THR A 171 7.59 18.53 20.15
C THR A 171 6.71 18.97 18.97
N ASN A 172 7.19 19.88 18.13
CA ASN A 172 6.45 20.31 16.93
C ASN A 172 6.28 19.16 15.93
N PHE A 173 7.29 18.31 15.79
CA PHE A 173 7.22 17.16 14.89
C PHE A 173 6.29 16.07 15.45
N ALA A 174 6.30 15.84 16.77
CA ALA A 174 5.41 14.90 17.45
C ALA A 174 3.91 15.25 17.30
N ALA A 175 3.57 16.51 17.02
CA ALA A 175 2.20 16.95 16.75
C ALA A 175 1.79 16.87 15.27
N SER A 176 2.70 16.47 14.39
CA SER A 176 2.45 16.40 12.94
C SER A 176 1.99 15.01 12.50
N THR A 177 1.25 14.94 11.39
CA THR A 177 0.87 13.65 10.77
C THR A 177 2.10 12.86 10.31
N ASP A 178 3.20 13.54 9.94
CA ASP A 178 4.46 12.89 9.56
C ASP A 178 5.07 12.06 10.69
N ALA A 179 4.72 12.33 11.96
CA ALA A 179 5.12 11.47 13.07
C ALA A 179 4.51 10.05 12.93
N VAL A 180 3.25 9.95 12.51
CA VAL A 180 2.58 8.66 12.28
C VAL A 180 3.29 7.87 11.19
N TYR A 181 3.60 8.53 10.06
CA TYR A 181 4.30 7.90 8.94
C TYR A 181 5.72 7.48 9.31
N LEU A 182 6.43 8.28 10.14
CA LEU A 182 7.73 7.88 10.68
C LEU A 182 7.59 6.62 11.54
N ILE A 183 6.65 6.59 12.49
CA ILE A 183 6.47 5.45 13.41
C ILE A 183 6.15 4.17 12.63
N ASN A 184 5.31 4.23 11.60
CA ASN A 184 5.00 3.05 10.79
C ASN A 184 6.21 2.56 9.98
N GLN A 185 7.00 3.46 9.36
CA GLN A 185 8.24 3.07 8.70
C GLN A 185 9.26 2.48 9.69
N LEU A 186 9.39 3.05 10.89
CA LEU A 186 10.23 2.50 11.95
C LEU A 186 9.74 1.13 12.42
N SER A 187 8.44 0.83 12.35
CA SER A 187 7.92 -0.50 12.68
C SER A 187 8.38 -1.56 11.68
N VAL A 188 8.47 -1.19 10.39
CA VAL A 188 9.05 -2.06 9.36
C VAL A 188 10.55 -2.26 9.60
N TYR A 189 11.27 -1.17 9.89
CA TYR A 189 12.69 -1.27 10.23
C TYR A 189 12.91 -2.20 11.41
N ALA A 190 12.19 -1.99 12.51
CA ALA A 190 12.31 -2.80 13.72
C ALA A 190 11.96 -4.27 13.46
N ALA A 191 10.97 -4.57 12.61
CA ALA A 191 10.58 -5.94 12.30
C ALA A 191 11.65 -6.71 11.49
N GLU A 192 12.46 -6.01 10.70
CA GLU A 192 13.55 -6.60 9.92
C GLU A 192 14.92 -6.48 10.61
N ALA A 193 15.03 -5.62 11.62
CA ALA A 193 16.23 -5.37 12.39
C ALA A 193 16.51 -6.47 13.42
N GLY A 194 17.80 -6.70 13.71
CA GLY A 194 18.20 -7.52 14.86
C GLY A 194 17.97 -6.78 16.19
N GLU A 195 17.97 -7.53 17.29
CA GLU A 195 17.74 -7.02 18.66
C GLU A 195 18.62 -5.80 18.99
N GLN A 196 19.91 -5.84 18.64
CA GLN A 196 20.83 -4.71 18.87
C GLN A 196 20.41 -3.43 18.14
N GLN A 197 19.88 -3.54 16.92
CA GLN A 197 19.41 -2.41 16.13
C GLN A 197 18.04 -1.91 16.62
N GLN A 198 17.18 -2.80 17.10
CA GLN A 198 15.93 -2.44 17.77
C GLN A 198 16.23 -1.62 19.03
N ASP A 199 17.11 -2.11 19.91
CA ASP A 199 17.54 -1.40 21.12
C ASP A 199 18.12 -0.02 20.82
N ALA A 200 18.87 0.11 19.71
CA ALA A 200 19.45 1.38 19.28
C ALA A 200 18.39 2.44 18.88
N LEU A 201 17.17 2.05 18.53
CA LEU A 201 16.06 2.98 18.29
C LEU A 201 15.51 3.57 19.59
N LEU A 202 15.60 2.84 20.70
CA LEU A 202 15.01 3.21 21.99
C LEU A 202 15.89 4.21 22.76
N THR A 203 16.30 5.30 22.10
CA THR A 203 16.96 6.41 22.77
C THR A 203 15.97 7.10 23.72
N ALA A 204 16.48 7.73 24.78
CA ALA A 204 15.62 8.49 25.70
C ALA A 204 14.80 9.56 24.95
N ARG A 205 15.40 10.19 23.93
CA ARG A 205 14.74 11.18 23.08
C ARG A 205 13.64 10.56 22.22
N PHE A 206 13.86 9.37 21.68
CA PHE A 206 12.83 8.65 20.93
C PHE A 206 11.65 8.25 21.81
N ILE A 207 11.91 7.76 23.02
CA ILE A 207 10.86 7.41 23.97
C ILE A 207 10.02 8.64 24.34
N GLU A 208 10.65 9.79 24.62
CA GLU A 208 9.95 11.05 24.88
C GLU A 208 9.11 11.51 23.68
N PHE A 209 9.67 11.41 22.46
CA PHE A 209 8.97 11.72 21.23
C PHE A 209 7.75 10.81 21.01
N TYR A 210 7.92 9.50 21.18
CA TYR A 210 6.85 8.52 21.02
C TYR A 210 5.71 8.81 21.98
N LYS A 211 6.01 9.01 23.28
CA LYS A 211 5.00 9.36 24.29
C LYS A 211 4.27 10.66 23.93
N ALA A 212 4.99 11.68 23.48
CA ALA A 212 4.39 12.95 23.07
C ALA A 212 3.48 12.79 21.84
N ALA A 213 3.92 12.02 20.84
CA ALA A 213 3.16 11.80 19.61
C ALA A 213 1.93 10.91 19.86
N LEU A 214 2.07 9.85 20.65
CA LEU A 214 0.96 9.03 21.10
C LEU A 214 -0.06 9.87 21.86
N LYS A 215 0.37 10.72 22.81
CA LYS A 215 -0.52 11.62 23.55
C LYS A 215 -1.34 12.53 22.62
N ASN A 216 -0.75 13.02 21.52
CA ASN A 216 -1.49 13.82 20.54
C ASN A 216 -2.58 12.99 19.85
N VAL A 217 -2.28 11.75 19.45
CA VAL A 217 -3.27 10.81 18.88
C VAL A 217 -4.39 10.54 19.90
N LEU A 218 -4.03 10.22 21.15
CA LEU A 218 -4.99 9.96 22.23
C LEU A 218 -5.89 11.17 22.51
N SER A 219 -5.35 12.39 22.47
CA SER A 219 -6.13 13.61 22.72
C SER A 219 -7.20 13.92 21.67
N ALA A 220 -7.06 13.37 20.47
CA ALA A 220 -8.02 13.51 19.37
C ALA A 220 -8.99 12.33 19.26
N LEU A 221 -8.71 11.23 19.97
CA LEU A 221 -9.44 9.97 19.88
C LEU A 221 -10.70 10.00 20.75
N ASP A 222 -11.85 9.80 20.13
CA ASP A 222 -13.08 9.39 20.81
C ASP A 222 -13.13 7.86 20.81
N ALA A 223 -12.88 7.22 21.95
CA ALA A 223 -12.78 5.76 22.00
C ALA A 223 -14.13 5.04 21.80
N ASP A 224 -15.23 5.69 22.14
CA ASP A 224 -16.58 5.13 22.03
C ASP A 224 -17.17 5.33 20.63
N SER A 225 -16.72 6.38 19.93
CA SER A 225 -17.09 6.66 18.54
C SER A 225 -15.87 7.05 17.69
N PRO A 226 -14.89 6.15 17.51
CA PRO A 226 -13.61 6.50 16.91
C PRO A 226 -13.73 6.83 15.43
N ALA A 227 -13.09 7.91 15.00
CA ALA A 227 -12.95 8.21 13.59
C ALA A 227 -11.84 7.34 12.97
N LEU A 228 -12.03 6.94 11.71
CA LEU A 228 -11.15 6.00 11.03
C LEU A 228 -9.70 6.50 10.91
N LYS A 229 -9.51 7.79 10.70
CA LYS A 229 -8.18 8.42 10.66
C LYS A 229 -7.41 8.26 11.99
N ASP A 230 -8.13 8.30 13.12
CA ASP A 230 -7.52 8.23 14.45
C ASP A 230 -7.21 6.77 14.79
N LEU A 231 -8.04 5.83 14.31
CA LEU A 231 -7.73 4.39 14.33
C LEU A 231 -6.50 4.03 13.50
N PHE A 232 -6.33 4.63 12.31
CA PHE A 232 -5.12 4.42 11.50
C PHE A 232 -3.87 4.93 12.19
N ALA A 233 -3.95 6.12 12.81
CA ALA A 233 -2.86 6.63 13.63
C ALA A 233 -2.55 5.68 14.79
N LEU A 234 -3.56 5.32 15.60
CA LEU A 234 -3.40 4.40 16.73
C LEU A 234 -2.78 3.06 16.31
N LYS A 235 -3.21 2.50 15.17
CA LYS A 235 -2.69 1.27 14.59
C LYS A 235 -1.18 1.35 14.27
N ALA A 236 -0.69 2.48 13.77
CA ALA A 236 0.74 2.66 13.48
C ALA A 236 1.58 2.60 14.77
N PHE A 237 1.11 3.26 15.84
CA PHE A 237 1.76 3.20 17.16
C PHE A 237 1.70 1.78 17.74
N TYR A 238 0.52 1.16 17.74
CA TYR A 238 0.35 -0.22 18.21
C TYR A 238 1.29 -1.20 17.47
N ARG A 239 1.42 -1.08 16.14
CA ARG A 239 2.34 -1.91 15.35
C ARG A 239 3.78 -1.77 15.81
N PHE A 240 4.27 -0.54 15.98
CA PHE A 240 5.62 -0.30 16.46
C PHE A 240 5.82 -0.86 17.88
N TYR A 241 4.91 -0.55 18.80
CA TYR A 241 4.92 -1.08 20.17
C TYR A 241 4.99 -2.61 20.21
N ASN A 242 4.15 -3.28 19.42
CA ASN A 242 4.08 -4.74 19.34
C ASN A 242 5.38 -5.35 18.77
N VAL A 243 5.99 -4.71 17.75
CA VAL A 243 7.27 -5.17 17.19
C VAL A 243 8.42 -5.03 18.20
N MET A 244 8.37 -4.00 19.05
CA MET A 244 9.37 -3.73 20.08
C MET A 244 9.18 -4.56 21.36
N GLY A 245 8.28 -5.55 21.36
CA GLY A 245 8.06 -6.45 22.50
C GLY A 245 7.20 -5.90 23.63
N GLY A 246 6.74 -4.65 23.53
CA GLY A 246 5.77 -4.07 24.46
C GLY A 246 6.30 -3.72 25.87
N ASP A 247 7.62 -3.70 26.06
CA ASP A 247 8.22 -3.45 27.38
C ASP A 247 8.39 -1.95 27.70
N GLY A 248 8.06 -1.55 28.93
CA GLY A 248 8.20 -0.19 29.45
C GLY A 248 6.94 0.70 29.34
N GLU A 249 6.94 1.85 30.03
CA GLU A 249 5.76 2.74 30.17
C GLU A 249 5.44 3.63 28.95
N TRP A 250 5.99 3.36 27.77
CA TRP A 250 5.85 4.25 26.60
C TRP A 250 4.68 3.88 25.68
N GLY A 251 4.12 2.67 25.83
CA GLY A 251 2.80 2.31 25.33
C GLY A 251 1.68 2.50 26.36
N ALA A 252 1.97 3.09 27.52
CA ALA A 252 0.97 3.36 28.55
C ALA A 252 -0.06 4.37 28.03
N VAL A 253 -1.32 4.09 28.34
CA VAL A 253 -2.45 4.95 28.00
C VAL A 253 -2.87 5.69 29.26
N ASP A 254 -2.72 7.02 29.26
CA ASP A 254 -3.18 7.89 30.34
C ASP A 254 -4.38 8.71 29.83
N GLY A 255 -5.50 8.74 30.55
CA GLY A 255 -6.66 9.56 30.19
C GLY A 255 -7.99 9.12 30.81
N ASP A 256 -9.08 9.72 30.34
CA ASP A 256 -10.46 9.38 30.73
C ASP A 256 -10.97 8.14 29.96
N PHE A 257 -10.14 7.10 29.83
CA PHE A 257 -10.52 5.81 29.25
C PHE A 257 -11.02 4.86 30.35
N PRO A 258 -11.76 3.78 30.01
CA PRO A 258 -12.11 2.73 30.95
C PRO A 258 -10.93 2.27 31.81
N ASP A 259 -11.16 2.08 33.11
CA ASP A 259 -10.12 1.75 34.11
C ASP A 259 -9.36 0.43 33.82
N ASP A 260 -9.90 -0.43 32.95
CA ASP A 260 -9.29 -1.68 32.51
C ASP A 260 -8.33 -1.54 31.32
N ILE A 261 -8.27 -0.36 30.68
CA ILE A 261 -7.34 -0.06 29.59
C ILE A 261 -6.05 0.54 30.17
N ALA A 262 -5.02 -0.28 30.32
CA ALA A 262 -3.72 0.16 30.84
C ALA A 262 -2.69 0.46 29.73
N ASP A 263 -2.89 -0.08 28.53
CA ASP A 263 -1.93 0.02 27.42
C ASP A 263 -2.59 0.20 26.04
N ILE A 264 -1.74 0.54 25.06
CA ILE A 264 -2.15 0.85 23.70
C ILE A 264 -2.76 -0.35 22.96
N LYS A 265 -2.42 -1.58 23.34
CA LYS A 265 -2.98 -2.78 22.71
C LYS A 265 -4.45 -2.90 23.10
N ASP A 266 -4.75 -2.82 24.39
CA ASP A 266 -6.12 -2.91 24.90
C ASP A 266 -6.98 -1.76 24.34
N LEU A 267 -6.42 -0.55 24.26
CA LEU A 267 -7.09 0.58 23.62
C LEU A 267 -7.37 0.34 22.13
N TYR A 268 -6.40 -0.22 21.39
CA TYR A 268 -6.59 -0.53 19.98
C TYR A 268 -7.70 -1.56 19.76
N GLU A 269 -7.72 -2.63 20.57
CA GLU A 269 -8.77 -3.65 20.54
C GLU A 269 -10.14 -3.04 20.88
N TYR A 270 -10.23 -2.25 21.97
CA TYR A 270 -11.45 -1.55 22.39
C TYR A 270 -12.01 -0.60 21.31
N CYS A 271 -11.16 0.27 20.77
CA CYS A 271 -11.58 1.22 19.74
C CYS A 271 -11.96 0.50 18.44
N PHE A 272 -11.27 -0.58 18.09
CA PHE A 272 -11.64 -1.38 16.92
C PHE A 272 -13.00 -2.05 17.10
N GLU A 273 -13.27 -2.65 18.26
CA GLU A 273 -14.57 -3.25 18.57
C GLU A 273 -15.69 -2.20 18.50
N ASN A 274 -15.54 -1.05 19.15
CA ASN A 274 -16.56 0.01 19.10
C ASN A 274 -16.77 0.57 17.68
N TYR A 275 -15.69 0.71 16.91
CA TYR A 275 -15.78 1.11 15.52
C TYR A 275 -16.65 0.14 14.70
N CYS A 276 -16.53 -1.16 14.95
CA CYS A 276 -17.30 -2.20 14.27
C CYS A 276 -18.72 -2.38 14.84
N ASN A 277 -18.90 -2.17 16.15
CA ASN A 277 -20.15 -2.45 16.89
C ASN A 277 -21.21 -1.33 16.82
N THR A 278 -20.88 -0.15 16.30
CA THR A 278 -21.81 1.00 16.16
C THR A 278 -23.06 0.75 15.29
N ASN A 279 -23.35 -0.49 14.88
CA ASN A 279 -24.51 -0.90 14.09
C ASN A 279 -25.43 -1.97 14.74
N GLU A 280 -25.30 -2.32 16.02
CA GLU A 280 -26.38 -3.10 16.68
C GLU A 280 -27.59 -2.26 17.12
N THR A 281 -27.60 -0.94 16.88
CA THR A 281 -28.73 -0.07 17.22
C THR A 281 -29.37 0.57 15.99
N GLU A 282 -30.66 0.26 15.82
CA GLU A 282 -31.70 0.95 15.03
C GLU A 282 -31.86 0.57 13.55
N VAL A 283 -32.24 -0.68 13.30
CA VAL A 283 -33.31 -0.92 12.30
C VAL A 283 -34.63 -0.60 12.99
N TYR A 284 -35.12 0.64 12.83
CA TYR A 284 -36.54 0.91 13.07
C TYR A 284 -37.32 0.20 11.95
N ASP A 285 -38.04 -0.85 12.32
CA ASP A 285 -39.15 -1.36 11.52
C ASP A 285 -40.24 -0.26 11.48
N GLU A 286 -40.41 0.40 10.33
CA GLU A 286 -41.68 1.05 9.93
C GLU A 286 -42.52 0.10 9.08
#